data_AF-A0A5B7E027-F1
#
_entry.id   AF-A0A5B7E027-F1
#
_cell.length_a   1.000
_cell.length_b   1.000
_cell.length_c   1.000
_cell.angle_alpha   90.00
_cell.angle_beta   90.00
_cell.angle_gamma   90.00
#
_symmetry.space_group_name_H-M   'P 1'
#
loop_
_entity.id
_entity.type
_entity.pdbx_description
1 polymer ?
#
loop_
_entity_poly.entity_id
_entity_poly.type
_entity_poly.pdbx_seq_one_letter_code
_entity_poly.pdbx_strand_id
1 'polypeptide(L)'
;MALAILCSWAGTRCGEGDTRPWLSYVVGLGPDPELKCLPHLLFTQHIGEDPAIIEKLLSGTHPFSQRLKAARRPMVVVGSALLSRPDGGLLYARLQQLAHQLRAGCEGGAEWRVLNVLHRVASQVAALDLGYTPGVSKIHNAPPQVLYLLGADEGAITREDLPAGCLVIYQGHHGDRGAEMADVVLPGAAYTEKTATYVNTEGRAQQARAALIPPGMAREDWKIIRALSEVVGAQLPYDNLAEVRDRLTEVSPNLTRYGDVEEANYFAQASTLAQLVKGKQEAAPIDVPQKLLEDFYMTNSVSRASPTMAKCISAIKKEAANRHRDK
;
A
#
# COMPACT_ATOMS: atom_id res chain seq x y z
N MET A 1 -7.26 -6.26 4.15
CA MET A 1 -8.54 -5.88 3.50
C MET A 1 -8.29 -5.70 2.00
N ALA A 2 -9.02 -6.43 1.13
CA ALA A 2 -8.76 -6.45 -0.32
C ALA A 2 -9.48 -5.30 -1.06
N LEU A 3 -10.77 -5.12 -0.78
CA LEU A 3 -11.58 -3.99 -1.23
C LEU A 3 -12.66 -3.74 -0.16
N ALA A 4 -12.83 -2.49 0.27
CA ALA A 4 -13.97 -2.07 1.07
C ALA A 4 -14.72 -0.96 0.36
N ILE A 5 -16.03 -1.12 0.27
CA ILE A 5 -16.93 -0.10 -0.23
C ILE A 5 -17.68 0.46 0.97
N LEU A 6 -17.49 1.74 1.21
CA LEU A 6 -18.01 2.50 2.33
C LEU A 6 -19.14 3.40 1.81
N CYS A 7 -20.33 3.27 2.39
CA CYS A 7 -21.48 4.12 2.06
C CYS A 7 -21.87 4.94 3.29
N SER A 8 -21.83 6.27 3.16
CA SER A 8 -22.47 7.16 4.14
C SER A 8 -23.93 7.39 3.74
N TRP A 9 -24.85 7.14 4.67
CA TRP A 9 -26.28 7.42 4.52
C TRP A 9 -26.72 8.41 5.61
N ALA A 10 -27.15 9.61 5.21
CA ALA A 10 -27.85 10.52 6.09
C ALA A 10 -29.35 10.23 5.99
N GLY A 11 -29.82 9.25 6.77
CA GLY A 11 -31.24 8.99 6.95
C GLY A 11 -31.49 8.42 8.35
N THR A 12 -32.51 8.97 9.01
CA THR A 12 -32.96 8.59 10.35
C THR A 12 -33.29 7.10 10.41
N ARG A 13 -32.77 6.38 11.41
CA ARG A 13 -33.35 5.10 11.82
C ARG A 13 -34.84 5.31 12.10
N CYS A 14 -35.67 4.34 11.71
CA CYS A 14 -36.93 4.14 12.40
C CYS A 14 -36.61 3.88 13.87
N GLY A 15 -36.98 4.82 14.74
CA GLY A 15 -36.75 4.77 16.18
C GLY A 15 -35.47 5.48 16.61
N GLU A 16 -35.66 6.59 17.31
CA GLU A 16 -34.69 7.30 18.17
C GLU A 16 -33.55 8.07 17.49
N GLY A 17 -33.81 9.36 17.24
CA GLY A 17 -33.10 10.50 17.87
C GLY A 17 -31.59 10.71 17.69
N ASP A 18 -30.83 9.86 16.99
CA ASP A 18 -29.39 10.05 16.83
C ASP A 18 -29.04 10.70 15.47
N THR A 19 -28.66 11.98 15.50
CA THR A 19 -28.33 12.81 14.32
C THR A 19 -26.83 12.88 14.02
N ARG A 20 -26.10 11.76 14.13
CA ARG A 20 -24.65 11.74 13.89
C ARG A 20 -24.29 11.33 12.44
N PRO A 21 -23.48 12.11 11.70
CA PRO A 21 -23.28 12.01 10.24
C PRO A 21 -22.21 10.99 9.80
N TRP A 22 -21.97 9.92 10.55
CA TRP A 22 -20.83 9.04 10.34
C TRP A 22 -21.22 7.78 9.57
N LEU A 23 -20.25 7.22 8.82
CA LEU A 23 -20.36 6.04 7.97
C LEU A 23 -21.38 5.04 8.51
N SER A 24 -22.35 4.63 7.69
CA SER A 24 -23.49 3.85 8.17
C SER A 24 -23.42 2.40 7.72
N TYR A 25 -22.63 2.12 6.68
CA TYR A 25 -22.57 0.80 6.04
C TYR A 25 -21.21 0.55 5.40
N VAL A 26 -20.62 -0.61 5.71
CA VAL A 26 -19.34 -1.07 5.17
C VAL A 26 -19.56 -2.39 4.46
N VAL A 27 -19.05 -2.51 3.25
CA VAL A 27 -19.11 -3.75 2.47
C VAL A 27 -17.72 -4.23 2.12
N GLY A 28 -17.42 -5.48 2.49
CA GLY A 28 -16.17 -6.15 2.14
C GLY A 28 -16.32 -7.02 0.90
N LEU A 29 -15.38 -6.88 -0.04
CA LEU A 29 -15.14 -7.82 -1.14
C LEU A 29 -13.72 -8.36 -1.02
N GLY A 30 -13.59 -9.69 -1.06
CA GLY A 30 -12.35 -10.41 -0.74
C GLY A 30 -12.56 -11.35 0.44
N PRO A 31 -11.51 -11.97 0.99
CA PRO A 31 -11.64 -12.93 2.09
C PRO A 31 -12.44 -12.28 3.21
N ASP A 32 -13.27 -13.01 3.93
CA ASP A 32 -14.00 -12.45 5.07
C ASP A 32 -13.04 -12.26 6.26
N PRO A 33 -12.41 -11.08 6.47
CA PRO A 33 -11.73 -10.87 7.73
C PRO A 33 -12.79 -10.83 8.82
N GLU A 34 -12.45 -11.25 10.03
CA GLU A 34 -13.12 -10.74 11.22
C GLU A 34 -12.89 -9.21 11.29
N LEU A 35 -13.63 -8.45 10.50
CA LEU A 35 -13.78 -7.01 10.65
C LEU A 35 -14.54 -6.83 11.95
N LYS A 36 -13.79 -6.80 13.06
CA LYS A 36 -14.26 -6.32 14.36
C LYS A 36 -14.46 -4.82 14.24
N CYS A 37 -15.41 -4.40 13.42
CA CYS A 37 -16.00 -3.08 13.56
C CYS A 37 -16.65 -3.03 14.93
N LEU A 38 -16.46 -1.93 15.65
CA LEU A 38 -17.19 -1.67 16.89
C LEU A 38 -18.69 -1.90 16.59
N PRO A 39 -19.33 -2.95 17.14
CA PRO A 39 -20.64 -3.42 16.67
C PRO A 39 -21.76 -2.38 16.90
N HIS A 40 -21.45 -1.33 17.66
CA HIS A 40 -22.34 -0.20 17.93
C HIS A 40 -22.24 0.94 16.90
N LEU A 41 -21.28 0.92 15.97
CA LEU A 41 -21.00 2.07 15.08
C LEU A 41 -21.14 1.78 13.58
N LEU A 42 -20.97 0.53 13.11
CA LEU A 42 -20.97 0.21 11.67
C LEU A 42 -21.62 -1.15 11.39
N PHE A 43 -22.52 -1.21 10.40
CA PHE A 43 -22.97 -2.48 9.82
C PHE A 43 -21.98 -2.95 8.75
N THR A 44 -21.43 -4.15 8.92
CA THR A 44 -20.57 -4.81 7.92
C THR A 44 -21.37 -5.85 7.14
N GLN A 45 -21.19 -5.89 5.83
CA GLN A 45 -21.69 -6.95 4.97
C GLN A 45 -20.56 -7.51 4.11
N HIS A 46 -20.43 -8.83 4.07
CA HIS A 46 -19.57 -9.51 3.12
C HIS A 46 -20.37 -9.80 1.85
N ILE A 47 -19.87 -9.38 0.68
CA ILE A 47 -20.54 -9.62 -0.61
C ILE A 47 -19.90 -10.73 -1.44
N GLY A 48 -18.83 -11.35 -0.93
CA GLY A 48 -18.13 -12.46 -1.56
C GLY A 48 -16.65 -12.19 -1.83
N GLU A 49 -16.04 -13.12 -2.55
CA GLU A 49 -14.61 -13.10 -2.92
C GLU A 49 -14.40 -13.03 -4.44
N ASP A 50 -15.46 -13.20 -5.23
CA ASP A 50 -15.40 -13.29 -6.68
C ASP A 50 -15.10 -11.91 -7.33
N PRO A 51 -14.01 -11.76 -8.10
CA PRO A 51 -13.72 -10.49 -8.78
C PRO A 51 -14.82 -10.05 -9.75
N ALA A 52 -15.63 -10.98 -10.28
CA ALA A 52 -16.75 -10.65 -11.17
C ALA A 52 -17.84 -9.82 -10.49
N ILE A 53 -17.84 -9.74 -9.15
CA ILE A 53 -18.73 -8.85 -8.40
C ILE A 53 -18.47 -7.38 -8.76
N ILE A 54 -17.23 -7.00 -9.11
CA ILE A 54 -16.91 -5.63 -9.53
C ILE A 54 -17.68 -5.27 -10.81
N GLU A 55 -17.74 -6.19 -11.79
CA GLU A 55 -18.53 -6.02 -13.01
C GLU A 55 -20.04 -5.99 -12.73
N LYS A 56 -20.52 -6.81 -11.78
CA LYS A 56 -21.92 -6.79 -11.35
C LYS A 56 -22.30 -5.47 -10.67
N LEU A 57 -21.38 -4.87 -9.91
CA LEU A 57 -21.55 -3.55 -9.30
C LEU A 57 -21.55 -2.44 -10.36
N LEU A 58 -20.65 -2.51 -11.33
CA LEU A 58 -20.55 -1.56 -12.43
C LEU A 58 -21.77 -1.59 -13.36
N SER A 59 -22.27 -2.78 -13.70
CA SER A 59 -23.49 -2.96 -14.49
C SER A 59 -24.77 -2.65 -13.71
N GLY A 60 -24.70 -2.57 -12.39
CA GLY A 60 -25.86 -2.37 -11.52
C GLY A 60 -26.70 -3.62 -11.24
N THR A 61 -26.24 -4.80 -11.68
CA THR A 61 -26.96 -6.08 -11.51
C THR A 61 -26.81 -6.66 -10.09
N HIS A 62 -25.76 -6.27 -9.37
CA HIS A 62 -25.58 -6.70 -7.98
C HIS A 62 -26.59 -6.01 -7.05
N PRO A 63 -27.21 -6.71 -6.06
CA PRO A 63 -28.18 -6.11 -5.14
C PRO A 63 -27.66 -4.86 -4.39
N PHE A 64 -26.36 -4.83 -4.08
CA PHE A 64 -25.74 -3.69 -3.40
C PHE A 64 -25.64 -2.42 -4.28
N SER A 65 -25.74 -2.55 -5.60
CA SER A 65 -25.55 -1.43 -6.54
C SER A 65 -26.59 -0.32 -6.34
N GLN A 66 -27.84 -0.68 -6.04
CA GLN A 66 -28.90 0.30 -5.76
C GLN A 66 -28.55 1.15 -4.53
N ARG A 67 -28.05 0.49 -3.48
CA ARG A 67 -27.63 1.16 -2.24
C ARG A 67 -26.42 2.06 -2.45
N LEU A 68 -25.47 1.61 -3.28
CA LEU A 68 -24.28 2.39 -3.63
C LEU A 68 -24.64 3.64 -4.45
N LYS A 69 -25.57 3.53 -5.40
CA LYS A 69 -26.09 4.67 -6.18
C LYS A 69 -26.91 5.66 -5.35
N ALA A 70 -27.62 5.18 -4.33
CA ALA A 70 -28.41 6.02 -3.42
C ALA A 70 -27.56 6.71 -2.33
N ALA A 71 -26.27 6.38 -2.21
CA ALA A 71 -25.39 6.97 -1.22
C ALA A 71 -25.05 8.42 -1.61
N ARG A 72 -25.15 9.34 -0.65
CA ARG A 72 -24.81 10.76 -0.86
C ARG A 72 -23.30 10.98 -0.99
N ARG A 73 -22.53 10.22 -0.22
CA ARG A 73 -21.06 10.26 -0.18
C ARG A 73 -20.48 8.85 -0.21
N PRO A 74 -20.54 8.16 -1.37
CA PRO A 74 -19.93 6.84 -1.54
C PRO A 74 -18.41 6.94 -1.54
N MET A 75 -17.76 5.94 -0.95
CA MET A 75 -16.30 5.81 -0.92
C MET A 75 -15.93 4.37 -1.25
N VAL A 76 -14.99 4.19 -2.16
CA VAL A 76 -14.44 2.91 -2.60
C VAL A 76 -12.98 2.89 -2.19
N VAL A 77 -12.63 2.04 -1.24
CA VAL A 77 -11.28 1.88 -0.69
C VAL A 77 -10.69 0.57 -1.20
N VAL A 78 -9.71 0.68 -2.10
CA VAL A 78 -9.02 -0.46 -2.70
C VAL A 78 -7.78 -0.78 -1.87
N GLY A 79 -7.66 -1.99 -1.34
CA GLY A 79 -6.43 -2.43 -0.69
C GLY A 79 -5.34 -2.68 -1.73
N SER A 80 -4.13 -2.14 -1.52
CA SER A 80 -3.04 -2.25 -2.51
C SER A 80 -2.62 -3.70 -2.83
N ALA A 81 -3.00 -4.67 -1.99
CA ALA A 81 -2.78 -6.09 -2.26
C ALA A 81 -3.54 -6.60 -3.51
N LEU A 82 -4.71 -6.02 -3.80
CA LEU A 82 -5.48 -6.35 -5.00
C LEU A 82 -4.67 -6.03 -6.28
N LEU A 83 -3.88 -4.96 -6.24
CA LEU A 83 -3.09 -4.48 -7.37
C LEU A 83 -1.89 -5.39 -7.69
N SER A 84 -1.50 -6.30 -6.78
CA SER A 84 -0.44 -7.27 -7.01
C SER A 84 -0.89 -8.47 -7.85
N ARG A 85 -2.19 -8.63 -8.10
CA ARG A 85 -2.70 -9.69 -8.97
C ARG A 85 -2.32 -9.44 -10.43
N PRO A 86 -2.20 -10.49 -11.27
CA PRO A 86 -1.99 -10.34 -12.71
C PRO A 86 -3.05 -9.47 -13.40
N ASP A 87 -4.31 -9.60 -12.98
CA ASP A 87 -5.45 -8.80 -13.47
C ASP A 87 -5.73 -7.54 -12.63
N GLY A 88 -4.86 -7.19 -11.68
CA GLY A 88 -5.06 -6.07 -10.75
C GLY A 88 -5.26 -4.72 -11.45
N GLY A 89 -4.55 -4.49 -12.56
CA GLY A 89 -4.73 -3.29 -13.38
C GLY A 89 -6.11 -3.21 -14.05
N LEU A 90 -6.65 -4.35 -14.50
CA LEU A 90 -7.99 -4.44 -15.07
C LEU A 90 -9.05 -4.18 -14.00
N LEU A 91 -8.94 -4.82 -12.83
CA LEU A 91 -9.86 -4.62 -11.71
C LEU A 91 -9.86 -3.17 -11.24
N TYR A 92 -8.68 -2.55 -11.14
CA TYR A 92 -8.56 -1.14 -10.79
C TYR A 92 -9.22 -0.23 -11.83
N ALA A 93 -9.06 -0.51 -13.12
CA ALA A 93 -9.72 0.22 -14.19
C ALA A 93 -11.26 0.13 -14.10
N ARG A 94 -11.81 -1.03 -13.74
CA ARG A 94 -13.26 -1.19 -13.48
C ARG A 94 -13.72 -0.40 -12.26
N LEU A 95 -12.92 -0.38 -11.19
CA LEU A 95 -13.21 0.43 -10.01
C LEU A 95 -13.13 1.94 -10.31
N GLN A 96 -12.24 2.37 -11.19
CA GLN A 96 -12.21 3.76 -11.70
C GLN A 96 -13.48 4.10 -12.47
N GLN A 97 -13.98 3.20 -13.33
CA GLN A 97 -15.24 3.38 -14.04
C GLN A 97 -16.43 3.44 -13.08
N LEU A 98 -16.47 2.55 -12.08
CA LEU A 98 -17.50 2.54 -11.04
C LEU A 98 -17.49 3.87 -10.26
N ALA A 99 -16.32 4.29 -9.79
CA ALA A 99 -16.18 5.55 -9.04
C ALA A 99 -16.59 6.76 -9.88
N HIS A 100 -16.32 6.75 -11.19
CA HIS A 100 -16.78 7.79 -12.11
C HIS A 100 -18.31 7.84 -12.22
N GLN A 101 -18.98 6.69 -12.35
CA GLN A 101 -20.45 6.64 -12.36
C GLN A 101 -21.07 7.14 -11.05
N LEU A 102 -20.47 6.77 -9.91
CA LEU A 102 -20.97 7.19 -8.59
C LEU A 102 -20.80 8.69 -8.35
N ARG A 103 -19.70 9.27 -8.85
CA ARG A 103 -19.41 10.71 -8.67
C ARG A 103 -20.53 11.61 -9.23
N ALA A 104 -21.21 11.20 -10.29
CA ALA A 104 -22.30 11.96 -10.90
C ALA A 104 -23.49 12.21 -9.94
N GLY A 105 -23.69 11.34 -8.94
CA GLY A 105 -24.77 11.45 -7.95
C GLY A 105 -24.32 11.91 -6.55
N CYS A 106 -23.05 12.28 -6.36
CA CYS A 106 -22.48 12.59 -5.05
C CYS A 106 -22.80 14.01 -4.57
N GLU A 107 -23.20 14.14 -3.30
CA GLU A 107 -23.26 15.39 -2.58
C GLU A 107 -21.82 15.86 -2.25
N GLY A 108 -21.41 17.00 -2.80
CA GLY A 108 -20.03 17.50 -2.77
C GLY A 108 -19.36 17.57 -4.15
N GLY A 109 -20.03 17.08 -5.20
CA GLY A 109 -19.62 17.31 -6.60
C GLY A 109 -18.18 16.88 -6.88
N ALA A 110 -17.36 17.81 -7.38
CA ALA A 110 -15.98 17.54 -7.74
C ALA A 110 -15.05 17.32 -6.52
N GLU A 111 -15.41 17.79 -5.33
CA GLU A 111 -14.51 17.75 -4.17
C GLU A 111 -14.50 16.40 -3.46
N TRP A 112 -15.61 15.68 -3.49
CA TRP A 112 -15.69 14.37 -2.84
C TRP A 112 -14.91 13.30 -3.62
N ARG A 113 -13.92 12.68 -2.95
CA ARG A 113 -13.06 11.65 -3.54
C ARG A 113 -13.65 10.26 -3.31
N VAL A 114 -14.29 9.73 -4.36
CA VAL A 114 -14.94 8.42 -4.31
C VAL A 114 -13.92 7.28 -4.28
N LEU A 115 -12.90 7.30 -5.16
CA LEU A 115 -11.91 6.23 -5.23
C LEU A 115 -10.68 6.54 -4.38
N ASN A 116 -10.32 5.62 -3.50
CA ASN A 116 -9.16 5.72 -2.63
C ASN A 116 -8.39 4.39 -2.65
N VAL A 117 -7.06 4.46 -2.52
CA VAL A 117 -6.20 3.27 -2.42
C VAL A 117 -5.54 3.25 -1.05
N LEU A 118 -5.71 2.16 -0.32
CA LEU A 118 -5.07 1.93 0.97
C LEU A 118 -3.76 1.17 0.74
N HIS A 119 -2.64 1.89 0.84
CA HIS A 119 -1.30 1.35 0.75
C HIS A 119 -0.86 0.71 2.06
N ARG A 120 -0.12 -0.40 1.95
CA ARG A 120 0.45 -1.14 3.09
C ARG A 120 1.95 -0.90 3.32
N VAL A 121 2.64 -0.28 2.34
CA VAL A 121 4.09 -0.10 2.34
C VAL A 121 4.42 1.38 2.41
N ALA A 122 5.17 1.80 3.44
CA ALA A 122 5.47 3.21 3.72
C ALA A 122 6.33 3.90 2.65
N SER A 123 7.15 3.15 1.90
CA SER A 123 7.96 3.69 0.81
C SER A 123 7.21 3.79 -0.52
N GLN A 124 6.06 3.12 -0.66
CA GLN A 124 5.41 2.94 -1.96
C GLN A 124 4.89 4.25 -2.54
N VAL A 125 4.23 5.09 -1.74
CA VAL A 125 3.61 6.33 -2.25
C VAL A 125 4.69 7.31 -2.70
N ALA A 126 5.72 7.52 -1.88
CA ALA A 126 6.86 8.37 -2.25
C ALA A 126 7.59 7.84 -3.50
N ALA A 127 7.73 6.52 -3.66
CA ALA A 127 8.33 5.94 -4.86
C ALA A 127 7.48 6.19 -6.12
N LEU A 128 6.15 6.13 -6.00
CA LEU A 128 5.24 6.46 -7.11
C LEU A 128 5.29 7.94 -7.47
N ASP A 129 5.37 8.84 -6.48
CA ASP A 129 5.52 10.29 -6.69
C ASP A 129 6.85 10.63 -7.37
N LEU A 130 7.92 9.89 -7.04
CA LEU A 130 9.22 9.98 -7.72
C LEU A 130 9.23 9.40 -9.14
N GLY A 131 8.14 8.77 -9.58
CA GLY A 131 8.03 8.16 -10.90
C GLY A 131 8.68 6.78 -11.05
N TYR A 132 8.90 6.05 -9.95
CA TYR A 132 9.39 4.67 -10.04
C TYR A 132 8.33 3.78 -10.67
N THR A 133 8.77 2.80 -11.46
CA THR A 133 7.85 1.76 -11.95
C THR A 133 7.56 0.77 -10.82
N PRO A 134 6.30 0.57 -10.39
CA PRO A 134 5.98 -0.39 -9.34
C PRO A 134 6.14 -1.84 -9.83
N GLY A 135 6.47 -2.74 -8.91
CA GLY A 135 6.67 -4.15 -9.19
C GLY A 135 8.02 -4.47 -9.85
N VAL A 136 8.25 -5.76 -10.10
CA VAL A 136 9.55 -6.28 -10.53
C VAL A 136 9.50 -6.99 -11.89
N SER A 137 8.39 -6.86 -12.62
CA SER A 137 8.21 -7.53 -13.93
C SER A 137 9.29 -7.18 -14.95
N LYS A 138 9.79 -5.94 -14.96
CA LYS A 138 10.92 -5.52 -15.81
C LYS A 138 12.19 -6.31 -15.49
N ILE A 139 12.43 -6.63 -14.22
CA ILE A 139 13.59 -7.41 -13.76
C ILE A 139 13.43 -8.87 -14.20
N HIS A 140 12.26 -9.49 -13.98
CA HIS A 140 12.04 -10.87 -14.45
C HIS A 140 12.14 -11.01 -15.98
N ASN A 141 11.61 -10.03 -16.73
CA ASN A 141 11.62 -10.07 -18.19
C ASN A 141 13.01 -9.81 -18.78
N ALA A 142 13.84 -9.03 -18.09
CA ALA A 142 15.20 -8.71 -18.50
C ALA A 142 16.13 -8.71 -17.28
N PRO A 143 16.55 -9.89 -16.80
CA PRO A 143 17.35 -10.00 -15.58
C PRO A 143 18.68 -9.24 -15.71
N PRO A 144 18.98 -8.31 -14.77
CA PRO A 144 20.16 -7.45 -14.88
C PRO A 144 21.44 -8.19 -14.48
N GLN A 145 22.59 -7.62 -14.84
CA GLN A 145 23.90 -8.05 -14.35
C GLN A 145 24.25 -7.46 -12.98
N VAL A 146 23.60 -6.37 -12.57
CA VAL A 146 23.75 -5.75 -11.26
C VAL A 146 22.36 -5.46 -10.72
N LEU A 147 22.06 -5.95 -9.52
CA LEU A 147 20.82 -5.69 -8.81
C LEU A 147 21.12 -4.95 -7.50
N TYR A 148 20.53 -3.77 -7.34
CA TYR A 148 20.66 -2.97 -6.13
C TYR A 148 19.36 -3.04 -5.29
N LEU A 149 19.44 -3.64 -4.11
CA LEU A 149 18.33 -3.82 -3.18
C LEU A 149 18.38 -2.76 -2.08
N LEU A 150 17.46 -1.79 -2.12
CA LEU A 150 17.29 -0.78 -1.07
C LEU A 150 16.34 -1.31 0.01
N GLY A 151 16.88 -2.03 1.00
CA GLY A 151 16.13 -2.60 2.12
C GLY A 151 14.99 -3.52 1.69
N ALA A 152 15.16 -4.20 0.54
CA ALA A 152 14.13 -5.01 -0.07
C ALA A 152 14.20 -6.46 0.46
N ASP A 153 13.36 -6.79 1.43
CA ASP A 153 13.37 -8.07 2.16
C ASP A 153 12.11 -8.93 1.95
N GLU A 154 11.15 -8.48 1.15
CA GLU A 154 9.87 -9.18 0.98
C GLU A 154 9.94 -10.40 0.03
N GLY A 155 11.11 -10.65 -0.57
CA GLY A 155 11.32 -11.80 -1.47
C GLY A 155 10.60 -11.68 -2.81
N ALA A 156 10.44 -10.46 -3.33
CA ALA A 156 9.86 -10.24 -4.65
C ALA A 156 10.77 -10.71 -5.80
N ILE A 157 12.08 -10.80 -5.54
CA ILE A 157 13.11 -11.36 -6.41
C ILE A 157 13.94 -12.30 -5.54
N THR A 158 14.24 -13.49 -6.04
CA THR A 158 15.16 -14.44 -5.40
C THR A 158 16.40 -14.66 -6.25
N ARG A 159 17.38 -15.42 -5.74
CA ARG A 159 18.63 -15.68 -6.48
C ARG A 159 18.38 -16.51 -7.75
N GLU A 160 17.35 -17.35 -7.75
CA GLU A 160 16.93 -18.18 -8.87
C GLU A 160 16.37 -17.35 -10.05
N ASP A 161 15.84 -16.15 -9.78
CA ASP A 161 15.36 -15.24 -10.81
C ASP A 161 16.49 -14.53 -11.58
N LEU A 162 17.73 -14.67 -11.12
CA LEU A 162 18.88 -13.89 -11.59
C LEU A 162 19.92 -14.76 -12.30
N PRO A 163 20.68 -14.19 -13.26
CA PRO A 163 21.82 -14.87 -13.85
C PRO A 163 22.87 -15.20 -12.79
N ALA A 164 23.58 -16.32 -12.94
CA ALA A 164 24.60 -16.76 -11.99
C ALA A 164 25.72 -15.72 -11.72
N GLY A 165 26.01 -14.85 -12.69
CA GLY A 165 26.99 -13.76 -12.57
C GLY A 165 26.42 -12.41 -12.14
N CYS A 166 25.16 -12.34 -11.71
CA CYS A 166 24.54 -11.08 -11.28
C CYS A 166 25.13 -10.63 -9.95
N LEU A 167 25.68 -9.41 -9.90
CA LEU A 167 26.14 -8.78 -8.66
C LEU A 167 24.94 -8.22 -7.89
N VAL A 168 24.65 -8.80 -6.73
CA VAL A 168 23.58 -8.32 -5.85
C VAL A 168 24.18 -7.47 -4.73
N ILE A 169 23.79 -6.19 -4.72
CA ILE A 169 24.17 -5.23 -3.68
C ILE A 169 22.95 -4.99 -2.80
N TYR A 170 23.05 -5.32 -1.51
CA TYR A 170 22.01 -5.04 -0.53
C TYR A 170 22.40 -3.85 0.33
N GLN A 171 21.60 -2.79 0.30
CA GLN A 171 21.69 -1.67 1.22
C GLN A 171 20.50 -1.68 2.15
N GLY A 172 20.70 -2.07 3.40
CA GLY A 172 19.64 -2.17 4.40
C GLY A 172 20.19 -2.17 5.81
N HIS A 173 19.28 -2.24 6.79
CA HIS A 173 19.62 -2.09 8.21
C HIS A 173 19.37 -3.35 9.04
N HIS A 174 18.68 -4.37 8.51
CA HIS A 174 18.57 -5.71 9.10
C HIS A 174 19.09 -6.75 8.11
N GLY A 175 19.68 -7.83 8.63
CA GLY A 175 19.98 -9.01 7.83
C GLY A 175 18.76 -9.92 7.76
N ASP A 176 18.01 -9.84 6.67
CA ASP A 176 16.87 -10.72 6.37
C ASP A 176 17.09 -11.30 4.94
N ARG A 177 16.03 -11.78 4.28
CA ARG A 177 16.08 -12.41 2.96
C ARG A 177 16.92 -11.66 1.91
N GLY A 178 16.81 -10.33 1.84
CA GLY A 178 17.53 -9.54 0.84
C GLY A 178 19.04 -9.51 1.09
N ALA A 179 19.45 -9.50 2.36
CA ALA A 179 20.85 -9.55 2.76
C ALA A 179 21.47 -10.94 2.57
N GLU A 180 20.69 -12.00 2.78
CA GLU A 180 21.13 -13.40 2.65
C GLU A 180 21.57 -13.73 1.21
N MET A 181 20.89 -13.18 0.20
CA MET A 181 21.24 -13.41 -1.21
C MET A 181 22.27 -12.42 -1.78
N ALA A 182 22.79 -11.49 -0.99
CA ALA A 182 23.63 -10.41 -1.46
C ALA A 182 25.10 -10.82 -1.57
N ASP A 183 25.78 -10.35 -2.63
CA ASP A 183 27.22 -10.47 -2.79
C ASP A 183 27.95 -9.35 -2.00
N VAL A 184 27.32 -8.17 -1.90
CA VAL A 184 27.84 -7.01 -1.15
C VAL A 184 26.74 -6.45 -0.25
N VAL A 185 27.08 -6.20 1.02
CA VAL A 185 26.17 -5.61 2.00
C VAL A 185 26.67 -4.22 2.42
N LEU A 186 25.81 -3.22 2.27
CA LEU A 186 26.04 -1.83 2.64
C LEU A 186 25.11 -1.47 3.82
N PRO A 187 25.63 -1.29 5.05
CA PRO A 187 24.80 -1.07 6.22
C PRO A 187 24.18 0.33 6.20
N GLY A 188 22.85 0.38 5.99
CA GLY A 188 22.02 1.58 6.04
C GLY A 188 21.48 1.88 7.45
N ALA A 189 20.84 3.03 7.59
CA ALA A 189 20.26 3.49 8.86
C ALA A 189 18.78 3.07 8.99
N ALA A 190 18.34 2.70 10.19
CA ALA A 190 16.93 2.45 10.48
C ALA A 190 16.10 3.75 10.46
N TYR A 191 14.77 3.64 10.41
CA TYR A 191 13.87 4.80 10.32
C TYR A 191 13.97 5.77 11.52
N THR A 192 14.38 5.29 12.70
CA THR A 192 14.60 6.09 13.91
C THR A 192 15.97 6.77 13.95
N GLU A 193 16.87 6.43 13.03
CA GLU A 193 18.28 6.82 13.07
C GLU A 193 18.64 7.86 11.99
N LYS A 194 17.66 8.27 11.19
CA LYS A 194 17.83 9.18 10.06
C LYS A 194 16.74 10.22 9.99
N THR A 195 17.10 11.38 9.45
CA THR A 195 16.11 12.40 9.12
C THR A 195 15.65 12.19 7.68
N ALA A 196 14.44 11.66 7.49
CA ALA A 196 13.94 11.23 6.19
C ALA A 196 12.50 11.70 5.94
N THR A 197 12.16 11.88 4.66
CA THR A 197 10.77 12.12 4.23
C THR A 197 10.07 10.78 4.01
N TYR A 198 8.86 10.64 4.54
CA TYR A 198 7.93 9.55 4.25
C TYR A 198 6.61 10.14 3.74
N VAL A 199 5.90 9.42 2.88
CA VAL A 199 4.57 9.83 2.41
C VAL A 199 3.57 8.75 2.79
N ASN A 200 2.51 9.13 3.48
CA ASN A 200 1.47 8.20 3.90
C ASN A 200 0.48 7.89 2.74
N THR A 201 -0.48 7.01 2.98
CA THR A 201 -1.44 6.56 1.95
C THR A 201 -2.35 7.65 1.38
N GLU A 202 -2.53 8.77 2.07
CA GLU A 202 -3.34 9.91 1.60
C GLU A 202 -2.50 10.96 0.85
N GLY A 203 -1.20 10.71 0.65
CA GLY A 203 -0.30 11.63 -0.06
C GLY A 203 0.32 12.71 0.83
N ARG A 204 0.17 12.63 2.16
CA ARG A 204 0.78 13.60 3.09
C ARG A 204 2.26 13.31 3.27
N ALA A 205 3.10 14.28 2.93
CA ALA A 205 4.52 14.23 3.25
C ALA A 205 4.75 14.48 4.75
N GLN A 206 5.55 13.63 5.36
CA GLN A 206 5.92 13.65 6.77
C GLN A 206 7.44 13.55 6.90
N GLN A 207 7.98 14.21 7.92
CA GLN A 207 9.41 14.18 8.20
C GLN A 207 9.67 13.37 9.47
N ALA A 208 10.38 12.25 9.33
CA ALA A 208 11.01 11.58 10.44
C ALA A 208 12.28 12.35 10.85
N ARG A 209 12.54 12.41 12.16
CA ARG A 209 13.76 13.00 12.72
C ARG A 209 14.57 11.90 13.39
N ALA A 210 15.90 11.98 13.24
CA ALA A 210 16.80 11.04 13.90
C ALA A 210 16.67 11.18 15.43
N ALA A 211 16.29 10.10 16.09
CA ALA A 211 16.25 9.98 17.55
C ALA A 211 17.54 9.36 18.11
N LEU A 212 18.18 8.50 17.31
CA LEU A 212 19.42 7.80 17.63
C LEU A 212 20.41 7.93 16.46
N ILE A 213 21.67 7.60 16.71
CA ILE A 213 22.70 7.52 15.66
C ILE A 213 22.73 6.08 15.14
N PRO A 214 22.95 5.85 13.82
CA PRO A 214 23.06 4.50 13.28
C PRO A 214 24.17 3.69 13.98
N PRO A 215 23.94 2.41 14.30
CA PRO A 215 24.90 1.60 15.05
C PRO A 215 26.14 1.25 14.21
N GLY A 216 27.30 1.25 14.88
CA GLY A 216 28.56 0.81 14.29
C GLY A 216 28.97 1.60 13.05
N MET A 217 29.10 0.91 11.91
CA MET A 217 29.51 1.50 10.64
C MET A 217 28.33 1.86 9.72
N ALA A 218 27.09 1.73 10.20
CA ALA A 218 25.93 2.13 9.42
C ALA A 218 25.95 3.63 9.10
N ARG A 219 25.40 4.01 7.95
CA ARG A 219 25.30 5.40 7.48
C ARG A 219 23.89 5.69 6.98
N GLU A 220 23.54 6.97 6.91
CA GLU A 220 22.27 7.38 6.29
C GLU A 220 22.21 6.92 4.82
N ASP A 221 21.04 6.45 4.39
CA ASP A 221 20.93 5.75 3.12
C ASP A 221 21.33 6.58 1.90
N TRP A 222 20.94 7.85 1.86
CA TRP A 222 21.27 8.74 0.75
C TRP A 222 22.77 9.05 0.70
N LYS A 223 23.47 9.07 1.85
CA LYS A 223 24.93 9.28 1.90
C LYS A 223 25.68 8.11 1.29
N ILE A 224 25.20 6.88 1.51
CA ILE A 224 25.77 5.67 0.90
C ILE A 224 25.67 5.76 -0.62
N ILE A 225 24.49 6.11 -1.14
CA ILE A 225 24.24 6.24 -2.59
C ILE A 225 25.07 7.40 -3.17
N ARG A 226 25.15 8.54 -2.47
CA ARG A 226 25.97 9.69 -2.90
C ARG A 226 27.45 9.36 -2.92
N ALA A 227 27.97 8.64 -1.93
CA ALA A 227 29.37 8.20 -1.91
C ALA A 227 29.64 7.18 -3.03
N LEU A 228 28.72 6.22 -3.25
CA LEU A 228 28.81 5.27 -4.34
C LEU A 228 28.85 5.98 -5.70
N SER A 229 28.03 7.00 -5.89
CA SER A 229 27.98 7.79 -7.13
C SER A 229 29.34 8.42 -7.49
N GLU A 230 30.08 8.86 -6.49
CA GLU A 230 31.42 9.43 -6.66
C GLU A 230 32.44 8.36 -7.04
N VAL A 231 32.42 7.21 -6.36
CA VAL A 231 33.31 6.08 -6.61
C VAL A 231 33.15 5.54 -8.03
N VAL A 232 31.92 5.48 -8.56
CA VAL A 232 31.64 5.00 -9.92
C VAL A 232 31.85 6.08 -11.00
N GLY A 233 32.29 7.29 -10.62
CA GLY A 233 32.53 8.39 -11.55
C GLY A 233 31.26 9.08 -12.08
N ALA A 234 30.10 8.86 -11.46
CA ALA A 234 28.81 9.47 -11.79
C ALA A 234 28.29 10.33 -10.63
N GLN A 235 29.15 11.25 -10.17
CA GLN A 235 28.92 12.03 -8.95
C GLN A 235 27.61 12.83 -9.02
N LEU A 236 26.76 12.64 -8.00
CA LEU A 236 25.50 13.37 -7.86
C LEU A 236 25.75 14.80 -7.35
N PRO A 237 24.98 15.81 -7.82
CA PRO A 237 25.26 17.23 -7.60
C PRO A 237 24.70 17.74 -6.26
N TYR A 238 24.82 16.96 -5.19
CA TYR A 238 24.37 17.34 -3.85
C TYR A 238 25.26 16.70 -2.78
N ASP A 239 25.60 17.46 -1.76
CA ASP A 239 26.54 17.07 -0.69
C ASP A 239 25.88 17.06 0.69
N ASN A 240 24.71 17.69 0.83
CA ASN A 240 23.97 17.74 2.09
C ASN A 240 22.47 17.42 1.90
N LEU A 241 21.79 17.18 3.03
CA LEU A 241 20.39 16.79 3.03
C LEU A 241 19.44 17.91 2.53
N ALA A 242 19.83 19.18 2.65
CA ALA A 242 19.03 20.28 2.14
C ALA A 242 19.04 20.26 0.60
N GLU A 243 20.20 20.10 -0.01
CA GLU A 243 20.33 19.99 -1.48
C GLU A 243 19.62 18.74 -2.03
N VAL A 244 19.65 17.62 -1.31
CA VAL A 244 18.83 16.44 -1.66
C VAL A 244 17.34 16.78 -1.68
N ARG A 245 16.86 17.60 -0.74
CA ARG A 245 15.46 18.04 -0.69
C ARG A 245 15.14 19.09 -1.75
N ASP A 246 16.10 19.93 -2.12
CA ASP A 246 15.94 20.84 -3.25
C ASP A 246 15.74 20.03 -4.53
N ARG A 247 16.59 19.01 -4.76
CA ARG A 247 16.42 18.06 -5.86
C ARG A 247 15.09 17.31 -5.79
N LEU A 248 14.66 16.93 -4.58
CA LEU A 248 13.37 16.28 -4.37
C LEU A 248 12.21 17.19 -4.78
N THR A 249 12.31 18.48 -4.45
CA THR A 249 11.33 19.51 -4.81
C THR A 249 11.24 19.71 -6.32
N GLU A 250 12.38 19.66 -7.02
CA GLU A 250 12.41 19.74 -8.49
C GLU A 250 11.71 18.54 -9.16
N VAL A 251 11.85 17.34 -8.59
CA VAL A 251 11.24 16.12 -9.13
C VAL A 251 9.76 16.04 -8.79
N SER A 252 9.42 16.19 -7.51
CA SER A 252 8.05 16.15 -7.02
C SER A 252 7.89 17.09 -5.82
N PRO A 253 7.34 18.31 -6.03
CA PRO A 253 7.22 19.33 -4.99
C PRO A 253 6.41 18.91 -3.75
N ASN A 254 5.51 17.93 -3.87
CA ASN A 254 4.70 17.46 -2.74
C ASN A 254 5.57 16.80 -1.64
N LEU A 255 6.74 16.26 -1.98
CA LEU A 255 7.59 15.52 -1.05
C LEU A 255 8.31 16.41 0.00
N THR A 256 8.30 17.73 -0.19
CA THR A 256 8.93 18.69 0.74
C THR A 256 7.92 19.64 1.41
N ARG A 257 6.64 19.58 1.03
CA ARG A 257 5.54 20.32 1.66
C ARG A 257 4.95 19.51 2.81
N TYR A 258 5.67 19.51 3.92
CA TYR A 258 5.34 18.67 5.07
C TYR A 258 4.02 19.08 5.73
N GLY A 259 3.19 18.09 6.04
CA GLY A 259 1.92 18.29 6.74
C GLY A 259 0.74 18.59 5.82
N ASP A 260 0.98 18.96 4.57
CA ASP A 260 -0.08 19.24 3.60
C ASP A 260 -0.47 17.98 2.82
N VAL A 261 -1.75 17.91 2.41
CA VAL A 261 -2.25 16.90 1.48
C VAL A 261 -2.53 17.62 0.16
N GLU A 262 -1.65 17.39 -0.81
CA GLU A 262 -1.78 17.97 -2.15
C GLU A 262 -2.87 17.27 -2.94
N GLU A 263 -3.70 18.04 -3.65
CA GLU A 263 -4.84 17.48 -4.37
C GLU A 263 -4.44 16.75 -5.66
N ALA A 264 -4.86 15.50 -5.79
CA ALA A 264 -4.78 14.75 -7.05
C ALA A 264 -6.02 15.00 -7.93
N ASN A 265 -5.89 15.86 -8.95
CA ASN A 265 -7.03 16.35 -9.75
C ASN A 265 -7.29 15.63 -11.08
N TYR A 266 -6.46 14.65 -11.47
CA TYR A 266 -6.54 13.99 -12.78
C TYR A 266 -7.52 12.81 -12.88
N PHE A 267 -8.61 12.84 -12.11
CA PHE A 267 -9.57 11.72 -12.07
C PHE A 267 -10.27 11.48 -13.43
N ALA A 268 -10.59 12.54 -14.16
CA ALA A 268 -11.25 12.43 -15.46
C ALA A 268 -10.32 11.75 -16.49
N GLN A 269 -9.07 12.20 -16.57
CA GLN A 269 -8.04 11.63 -17.44
C GLN A 269 -7.75 10.17 -17.07
N ALA A 270 -7.62 9.88 -15.77
CA ALA A 270 -7.42 8.52 -15.29
C ALA A 270 -8.59 7.60 -15.69
N SER A 271 -9.83 8.09 -15.64
CA SER A 271 -11.01 7.35 -16.10
C SER A 271 -10.99 7.09 -17.61
N THR A 272 -10.59 8.07 -18.43
CA THR A 272 -10.42 7.86 -19.88
C THR A 272 -9.36 6.80 -20.18
N LEU A 273 -8.22 6.83 -19.48
CA LEU A 273 -7.17 5.82 -19.64
C LEU A 273 -7.65 4.43 -19.18
N ALA A 274 -8.46 4.37 -18.12
CA ALA A 274 -9.04 3.12 -17.64
C ALA A 274 -9.90 2.41 -18.69
N GLN A 275 -10.56 3.16 -19.60
CA GLN A 275 -11.34 2.57 -20.70
C GLN A 275 -10.48 1.87 -21.75
N LEU A 276 -9.19 2.23 -21.85
CA LEU A 276 -8.25 1.63 -22.78
C LEU A 276 -7.68 0.30 -22.26
N VAL A 277 -7.79 0.04 -20.96
CA VAL A 277 -7.30 -1.19 -20.34
C VAL A 277 -8.14 -2.37 -20.82
N LYS A 278 -7.50 -3.25 -21.59
CA LYS A 278 -8.06 -4.52 -22.06
C LYS A 278 -7.33 -5.67 -21.38
N GLY A 279 -8.06 -6.72 -21.06
CA GLY A 279 -7.51 -7.91 -20.44
C GLY A 279 -8.59 -8.93 -20.13
N LYS A 280 -8.16 -10.13 -19.76
CA LYS A 280 -9.05 -11.17 -19.23
C LYS A 280 -8.99 -11.09 -17.71
N GLN A 281 -10.15 -11.08 -17.07
CA GLN A 281 -10.24 -11.20 -15.62
C GLN A 281 -9.84 -12.63 -15.22
N GLU A 282 -9.05 -12.75 -14.15
CA GLU A 282 -8.73 -14.05 -13.58
C GLU A 282 -9.96 -14.63 -12.85
N ALA A 283 -10.11 -15.95 -12.91
CA ALA A 283 -11.17 -16.65 -12.18
C ALA A 283 -10.86 -16.80 -10.70
N ALA A 284 -9.59 -16.66 -10.30
CA ALA A 284 -9.15 -16.83 -8.93
C ALA A 284 -9.83 -15.81 -8.00
N PRO A 285 -10.31 -16.22 -6.82
CA PRO A 285 -10.95 -15.31 -5.87
C PRO A 285 -9.99 -14.19 -5.46
N ILE A 286 -10.54 -13.02 -5.14
CA ILE A 286 -9.80 -11.92 -4.52
C ILE A 286 -9.29 -12.42 -3.18
N ASP A 287 -7.99 -12.29 -2.96
CA ASP A 287 -7.33 -12.76 -1.74
C ASP A 287 -6.46 -11.67 -1.11
N VAL A 288 -6.13 -11.84 0.17
CA VAL A 288 -5.20 -10.98 0.92
C VAL A 288 -4.10 -11.82 1.58
N PRO A 289 -2.88 -11.28 1.69
CA PRO A 289 -1.78 -12.02 2.31
C PRO A 289 -1.92 -12.14 3.83
N GLN A 290 -2.68 -11.25 4.48
CA GLN A 290 -2.90 -11.25 5.93
C GLN A 290 -4.36 -11.61 6.20
N LYS A 291 -4.58 -12.83 6.68
CA LYS A 291 -5.92 -13.36 6.99
C LYS A 291 -6.10 -13.53 8.49
N LEU A 292 -5.06 -14.04 9.13
CA LEU A 292 -5.04 -14.32 10.56
C LEU A 292 -4.35 -13.18 11.30
N LEU A 293 -4.68 -13.08 12.58
CA LEU A 293 -4.05 -12.09 13.46
C LEU A 293 -2.53 -12.32 13.58
N GLU A 294 -2.06 -13.56 13.46
CA GLU A 294 -0.62 -13.85 13.47
C GLU A 294 0.13 -13.29 12.26
N ASP A 295 -0.52 -13.18 11.10
CA ASP A 295 0.07 -12.63 9.87
C ASP A 295 0.37 -11.12 9.99
N PHE A 296 -0.24 -10.43 10.95
CA PHE A 296 -0.10 -8.99 11.15
C PHE A 296 1.23 -8.60 11.81
N TYR A 297 1.77 -9.44 12.70
CA TYR A 297 2.88 -9.04 13.57
C TYR A 297 4.25 -9.06 12.90
N MET A 298 4.38 -9.64 11.70
CA MET A 298 5.66 -9.81 10.99
C MET A 298 5.53 -9.43 9.52
N THR A 299 5.70 -8.14 9.21
CA THR A 299 5.39 -7.56 7.89
C THR A 299 6.57 -6.87 7.21
N ASN A 300 7.61 -6.54 7.97
CA ASN A 300 8.85 -5.95 7.48
C ASN A 300 10.03 -6.50 8.31
N SER A 301 11.26 -6.21 7.86
CA SER A 301 12.47 -6.72 8.50
C SER A 301 12.61 -6.33 9.98
N VAL A 302 12.16 -5.13 10.39
CA VAL A 302 12.16 -4.72 11.81
C VAL A 302 11.24 -5.60 12.65
N SER A 303 10.01 -5.82 12.19
CA SER A 303 9.01 -6.62 12.90
C SER A 303 9.38 -8.11 12.94
N ARG A 304 10.00 -8.63 11.86
CA ARG A 304 10.51 -10.00 11.79
C ARG A 304 11.69 -10.24 12.73
N ALA A 305 12.57 -9.25 12.88
CA ALA A 305 13.68 -9.30 13.84
C ALA A 305 13.26 -9.08 15.30
N SER A 306 12.01 -8.66 15.57
CA SER A 306 11.57 -8.29 16.92
C SER A 306 11.21 -9.50 17.79
N PRO A 307 11.89 -9.71 18.93
CA PRO A 307 11.53 -10.77 19.89
C PRO A 307 10.13 -10.58 20.48
N THR A 308 9.66 -9.34 20.61
CA THR A 308 8.32 -9.03 21.12
C THR A 308 7.25 -9.47 20.13
N MET A 309 7.43 -9.18 18.84
CA MET A 309 6.48 -9.62 17.80
C MET A 309 6.45 -11.15 17.69
N ALA A 310 7.60 -11.82 17.82
CA ALA A 310 7.67 -13.27 17.89
C ALA A 310 6.85 -13.83 19.07
N LYS A 311 6.95 -13.21 20.26
CA LYS A 311 6.13 -13.59 21.44
C LYS A 311 4.64 -13.37 21.21
N CYS A 312 4.24 -12.29 20.54
CA CYS A 312 2.84 -12.04 20.17
C CYS A 312 2.28 -13.19 19.32
N ILE A 313 3.01 -13.62 18.29
CA ILE A 313 2.62 -14.75 17.44
C ILE A 313 2.51 -16.04 18.26
N SER A 314 3.49 -16.34 19.13
CA SER A 314 3.42 -17.52 20.00
C SER A 314 2.21 -17.48 20.93
N ALA A 315 1.86 -16.32 21.48
CA ALA A 315 0.69 -16.15 22.34
C ALA A 315 -0.62 -16.42 21.58
N ILE A 316 -0.75 -15.90 20.36
CA ILE A 316 -1.92 -16.12 19.50
C ILE A 316 -2.09 -17.59 19.15
N LYS A 317 -1.00 -18.27 18.76
CA LYS A 317 -1.01 -19.71 18.47
C LYS A 317 -1.42 -20.54 19.68
N LYS A 318 -0.95 -20.17 20.87
CA LYS A 318 -1.34 -20.83 22.12
C LYS A 318 -2.81 -20.63 22.44
N GLU A 319 -3.34 -19.42 22.28
CA GLU A 319 -4.77 -19.13 22.50
C GLU A 319 -5.65 -19.88 21.50
N ALA A 320 -5.28 -19.91 20.22
CA ALA A 320 -6.00 -20.67 19.20
C ALA A 320 -6.03 -22.17 19.53
N ALA A 321 -4.91 -22.74 19.97
CA ALA A 321 -4.84 -24.14 20.39
C ALA A 321 -5.71 -24.45 21.62
N ASN A 322 -5.82 -23.52 22.57
CA ASN A 322 -6.67 -23.70 23.76
C ASN A 322 -8.17 -23.66 23.40
N ARG A 323 -8.60 -22.76 22.50
CA ARG A 323 -10.01 -22.68 22.06
C ARG A 323 -10.52 -23.96 21.36
N HIS A 324 -9.61 -24.77 20.82
CA HIS A 324 -9.95 -26.08 20.23
C HIS A 324 -10.03 -27.22 21.26
N ARG A 325 -9.51 -27.03 22.47
CA ARG A 325 -9.62 -28.02 23.55
C ARG A 325 -10.90 -27.88 24.38
N ASP A 326 -11.52 -26.71 24.36
CA ASP A 326 -12.77 -26.40 25.09
C ASP A 326 -14.04 -26.58 24.24
N LYS A 327 -13.93 -27.18 23.04
CA LYS A 327 -15.03 -27.59 22.17
C LYS A 327 -15.06 -29.11 22.02
#